data_AF-A0A436R9G7-F1
#
_entry.id   AF-A0A436R9G7-F1
#
_cell.length_a   1.000
_cell.length_b   1.000
_cell.length_c   1.000
_cell.angle_alpha   90.00
_cell.angle_beta   90.00
_cell.angle_gamma   90.00
#
_symmetry.space_group_name_H-M   'P 1'
#
loop_
_entity.id
_entity.type
_entity.pdbx_description
1 polymer ?
#
loop_
_entity_poly.entity_id
_entity_poly.type
_entity_poly.pdbx_seq_one_letter_code
_entity_poly.pdbx_strand_id
1 'polypeptide(L)'
;MMHDPVALFVEDARAVSIDDAAKRLGLKFSGRRHEHPQPCPHCGGTDTFAFNTAKNKWNCRAGGVGGNDGIGMVAHCEGLDPHRRAHFLEACSIVLGQPVPDEAEQESAEERNQRLARIE
;
A
#
# COMPACT_ATOMS: atom_id res chain seq x y z
N MET A 1 -15.85 -24.13 11.85
CA MET A 1 -15.84 -23.20 10.70
C MET A 1 -14.39 -23.02 10.33
N MET A 2 -13.97 -23.52 9.17
CA MET A 2 -12.60 -23.33 8.68
C MET A 2 -12.57 -21.94 8.07
N HIS A 3 -11.96 -20.98 8.77
CA HIS A 3 -11.70 -19.67 8.19
C HIS A 3 -10.52 -19.85 7.24
N ASP A 4 -10.74 -19.53 5.97
CA ASP A 4 -9.69 -19.45 4.96
C ASP A 4 -8.67 -18.41 5.46
N PRO A 5 -7.42 -18.81 5.76
CA PRO A 5 -6.46 -17.91 6.39
C PRO A 5 -6.04 -16.78 5.43
N VAL A 6 -6.18 -16.97 4.11
CA VAL A 6 -6.03 -15.89 3.13
C VAL A 6 -7.17 -14.88 3.25
N ALA A 7 -8.41 -15.32 3.42
CA ALA A 7 -9.55 -14.43 3.65
C ALA A 7 -9.37 -13.60 4.93
N LEU A 8 -9.01 -14.23 6.04
CA LEU A 8 -8.72 -13.54 7.30
C LEU A 8 -7.60 -12.50 7.14
N PHE A 9 -6.52 -12.87 6.46
CA PHE A 9 -5.42 -11.96 6.18
C PHE A 9 -5.86 -10.74 5.37
N VAL A 10 -6.73 -10.92 4.38
CA VAL A 10 -7.27 -9.81 3.59
C VAL A 10 -8.22 -8.94 4.42
N GLU A 11 -9.02 -9.53 5.30
CA GLU A 11 -9.90 -8.80 6.22
C GLU A 11 -9.10 -7.95 7.21
N ASP A 12 -8.06 -8.52 7.82
CA ASP A 12 -7.16 -7.80 8.72
C ASP A 12 -6.48 -6.64 7.97
N ALA A 13 -5.99 -6.87 6.74
CA ALA A 13 -5.37 -5.82 5.94
C ALA A 13 -6.33 -4.67 5.61
N ARG A 14 -7.60 -4.99 5.37
CA ARG A 14 -8.66 -3.98 5.13
C ARG A 14 -9.03 -3.20 6.39
N ALA A 15 -8.84 -3.77 7.57
CA ALA A 15 -9.07 -3.09 8.84
C ALA A 15 -7.96 -2.08 9.18
N VAL A 16 -6.79 -2.18 8.53
CA VAL A 16 -5.67 -1.25 8.73
C VAL A 16 -6.01 0.13 8.14
N SER A 17 -5.79 1.16 8.97
CA SER A 17 -6.01 2.55 8.58
C SER A 17 -4.93 3.06 7.61
N ILE A 18 -5.23 4.13 6.87
CA ILE A 18 -4.21 4.82 6.05
C ILE A 18 -3.09 5.39 6.92
N ASP A 19 -3.39 5.79 8.16
CA ASP A 19 -2.37 6.23 9.12
C ASP A 19 -1.33 5.12 9.38
N ASP A 20 -1.79 3.92 9.72
CA ASP A 20 -0.92 2.77 9.97
C ASP A 20 -0.17 2.35 8.71
N ALA A 21 -0.83 2.31 7.55
CA ALA A 21 -0.19 2.00 6.28
C ALA A 21 0.87 3.04 5.91
N ALA A 22 0.60 4.34 6.13
CA ALA A 22 1.55 5.42 5.85
C ALA A 22 2.78 5.36 6.77
N LYS A 23 2.60 5.00 8.05
CA LYS A 23 3.71 4.75 8.98
C LYS A 23 4.61 3.61 8.49
N ARG A 24 4.02 2.52 7.99
CA ARG A 24 4.76 1.34 7.49
C ARG A 24 5.55 1.66 6.23
N LEU A 25 4.99 2.47 5.33
CA LEU A 25 5.67 2.99 4.15
C LEU A 25 6.75 4.05 4.48
N GLY A 26 6.89 4.46 5.74
CA GLY A 26 7.84 5.51 6.13
C GLY A 26 7.50 6.89 5.58
N LEU A 27 6.22 7.14 5.28
CA LEU A 27 5.75 8.42 4.74
C LEU A 27 5.87 9.54 5.77
N LYS A 28 6.05 10.78 5.28
CA LYS A 28 6.22 11.96 6.13
C LYS A 28 4.87 12.51 6.60
N PHE A 29 4.72 12.62 7.92
CA PHE A 29 3.56 13.26 8.54
C PHE A 29 3.83 14.75 8.76
N SER A 30 3.25 15.59 7.91
CA SER A 30 3.40 17.05 7.99
C SER A 30 2.54 17.65 9.13
N GLY A 31 3.09 17.67 10.35
CA GLY A 31 2.53 18.41 11.48
C GLY A 31 1.19 17.88 12.02
N ARG A 32 0.44 18.73 12.73
CA ARG A 32 -0.81 18.38 13.45
C ARG A 32 -2.08 18.31 12.58
N ARG A 33 -1.98 18.51 11.26
CA ARG A 33 -3.16 18.46 10.38
C ARG A 33 -3.47 17.01 10.00
N HIS A 34 -4.71 16.75 9.59
CA HIS A 34 -5.11 15.43 9.11
C HIS A 34 -4.72 15.16 7.66
N GLU A 35 -4.29 16.18 6.92
CA GLU A 35 -3.85 16.08 5.53
C GLU A 35 -2.33 16.26 5.46
N HIS A 36 -1.69 15.34 4.73
CA HIS A 36 -0.25 15.22 4.65
C HIS A 36 0.19 15.18 3.18
N PRO A 37 0.44 16.35 2.56
CA PRO A 37 1.06 16.43 1.24
C PRO A 37 2.56 16.11 1.31
N GLN A 38 3.06 15.37 0.32
CA GLN A 38 4.45 14.94 0.21
C GLN A 38 4.78 14.47 -1.23
N PRO A 39 6.07 14.28 -1.56
CA PRO A 39 6.47 13.61 -2.80
C PRO A 39 5.98 12.16 -2.85
N CYS A 40 5.47 11.72 -4.01
CA CYS A 40 5.16 10.30 -4.23
C CYS A 40 6.45 9.50 -4.39
N PRO A 41 6.68 8.41 -3.62
CA PRO A 41 7.85 7.57 -3.78
C PRO A 41 7.89 6.84 -5.13
N HIS A 42 6.72 6.52 -5.72
CA HIS A 42 6.64 5.79 -6.99
C HIS A 42 6.68 6.70 -8.23
N CYS A 43 5.83 7.72 -8.28
CA CYS A 43 5.68 8.55 -9.48
C CYS A 43 6.77 9.62 -9.61
N GLY A 44 7.49 9.91 -8.54
CA GLY A 44 8.31 11.10 -8.44
C GLY A 44 7.48 12.40 -8.40
N GLY A 45 8.18 13.51 -8.16
CA GLY A 45 7.61 14.86 -8.04
C GLY A 45 7.66 15.40 -6.62
N THR A 46 7.54 16.73 -6.48
CA THR A 46 7.82 17.43 -5.22
C THR A 46 6.66 17.40 -4.22
N ASP A 47 5.42 17.44 -4.70
CA ASP A 47 4.20 17.61 -3.86
C ASP A 47 2.97 16.93 -4.49
N THR A 48 3.20 15.74 -5.04
CA THR A 48 2.23 15.07 -5.93
C THR A 48 1.31 14.13 -5.17
N PHE A 49 1.71 13.67 -3.97
CA PHE A 49 0.95 12.73 -3.16
C PHE A 49 0.40 13.41 -1.91
N ALA A 50 -0.88 13.23 -1.63
CA ALA A 50 -1.50 13.72 -0.40
C ALA A 50 -2.40 12.64 0.19
N PHE A 51 -2.27 12.39 1.49
CA PHE A 51 -3.13 11.47 2.22
C PHE A 51 -3.78 12.14 3.42
N ASN A 52 -4.98 11.67 3.75
CA ASN A 52 -5.79 12.17 4.85
C ASN A 52 -6.09 11.05 5.84
N THR A 53 -5.52 11.15 7.03
CA THR A 53 -5.63 10.14 8.09
C THR A 53 -7.00 10.12 8.74
N ALA A 54 -7.68 11.27 8.83
CA ALA A 54 -9.03 11.35 9.39
C ALA A 54 -10.11 10.78 8.44
N LYS A 55 -9.93 10.99 7.14
CA LYS A 55 -10.89 10.53 6.11
C LYS A 55 -10.57 9.13 5.58
N ASN A 56 -9.42 8.57 5.92
CA ASN A 56 -8.85 7.39 5.26
C ASN A 56 -8.91 7.53 3.74
N LYS A 57 -8.38 8.63 3.20
CA LYS A 57 -8.28 8.85 1.74
C LYS A 57 -6.88 9.26 1.33
N TRP A 58 -6.49 8.91 0.12
CA TRP A 58 -5.23 9.34 -0.47
C TRP A 58 -5.40 9.65 -1.96
N ASN A 59 -4.53 10.50 -2.47
CA ASN A 59 -4.53 10.93 -3.86
C ASN A 59 -3.10 11.21 -4.33
N CYS A 60 -2.72 10.61 -5.45
CA CYS A 60 -1.51 10.91 -6.19
C CYS A 60 -1.85 11.63 -7.50
N ARG A 61 -1.54 12.92 -7.56
CA ARG A 61 -1.81 13.77 -8.73
C ARG A 61 -0.90 13.46 -9.91
N ALA A 62 0.34 13.05 -9.66
CA ALA A 62 1.28 12.68 -10.73
C ALA A 62 0.86 11.37 -11.42
N GLY A 63 0.45 10.38 -10.63
CA GLY A 63 -0.07 9.12 -11.15
C GLY A 63 -1.51 9.19 -11.65
N GLY A 64 -2.24 10.27 -11.31
CA GLY A 64 -3.66 10.39 -11.63
C GLY A 64 -4.54 9.35 -10.91
N VAL A 65 -4.08 8.83 -9.77
CA VAL A 65 -4.74 7.77 -9.02
C VAL A 65 -5.06 8.20 -7.59
N GLY A 66 -6.04 7.57 -6.98
CA GLY A 66 -6.39 7.80 -5.59
C GLY A 66 -7.25 6.66 -5.06
N GLY A 67 -7.35 6.59 -3.74
CA GLY A 67 -8.06 5.51 -3.06
C GLY A 67 -8.53 5.91 -1.67
N ASN A 68 -9.23 4.99 -1.03
CA ASN A 68 -9.87 5.18 0.28
C ASN A 68 -9.49 4.09 1.28
N ASP A 69 -8.38 3.41 1.00
CA ASP A 69 -7.88 2.27 1.74
C ASP A 69 -6.35 2.25 1.73
N GLY A 70 -5.76 1.66 2.78
CA GLY A 70 -4.32 1.53 2.92
C GLY A 70 -3.69 0.57 1.91
N ILE A 71 -4.44 -0.44 1.45
CA ILE A 71 -3.96 -1.44 0.48
C ILE A 71 -3.68 -0.79 -0.86
N GLY A 72 -4.62 -0.01 -1.40
CA GLY A 72 -4.44 0.73 -2.64
C GLY A 72 -3.34 1.77 -2.53
N MET A 73 -3.17 2.38 -1.35
CA MET A 73 -2.08 3.34 -1.11
C MET A 73 -0.72 2.67 -1.22
N VAL A 74 -0.54 1.58 -0.47
CA VAL A 74 0.69 0.76 -0.52
C VAL A 74 0.92 0.24 -1.93
N ALA A 75 -0.13 -0.28 -2.57
CA ALA A 75 -0.01 -0.80 -3.91
C ALA A 75 0.50 0.26 -4.89
N HIS A 76 0.00 1.49 -4.78
CA HIS A 76 0.50 2.57 -5.61
C HIS A 76 1.93 3.01 -5.26
N CYS A 77 2.24 3.20 -3.97
CA CYS A 77 3.56 3.63 -3.51
C CYS A 77 4.65 2.61 -3.85
N GLU A 78 4.32 1.32 -3.81
CA GLU A 78 5.22 0.25 -4.15
C GLU A 78 5.21 -0.06 -5.65
N GLY A 79 4.23 0.40 -6.44
CA GLY A 79 4.11 0.03 -7.85
C GLY A 79 3.56 -1.39 -8.07
N LEU A 80 2.67 -1.84 -7.19
CA LEU A 80 1.90 -3.07 -7.28
C LEU A 80 0.57 -2.83 -8.02
N ASP A 81 0.17 -3.81 -8.81
CA ASP A 81 -1.13 -3.83 -9.50
C ASP A 81 -2.15 -4.65 -8.69
N PRO A 82 -3.15 -4.02 -8.03
CA PRO A 82 -4.14 -4.73 -7.21
C PRO A 82 -5.08 -5.65 -8.03
N HIS A 83 -5.07 -5.57 -9.38
CA HIS A 83 -5.79 -6.53 -10.21
C HIS A 83 -5.13 -7.91 -10.25
N ARG A 84 -3.82 -7.99 -9.93
CA ARG A 84 -3.10 -9.27 -9.80
C ARG A 84 -3.20 -9.73 -8.35
N ARG A 85 -3.66 -10.98 -8.14
CA ARG A 85 -3.84 -11.55 -6.80
C ARG A 85 -2.56 -11.53 -5.97
N ALA A 86 -1.43 -11.90 -6.59
CA ALA A 86 -0.13 -11.90 -5.92
C ALA A 86 0.30 -10.49 -5.44
N HIS A 87 0.15 -9.47 -6.28
CA HIS A 87 0.40 -8.08 -5.92
C HIS A 87 -0.56 -7.56 -4.83
N PHE A 88 -1.84 -7.94 -4.91
CA PHE A 88 -2.83 -7.56 -3.90
C PHE A 88 -2.46 -8.13 -2.53
N LEU A 89 -2.09 -9.41 -2.47
CA LEU A 89 -1.64 -10.06 -1.24
C LEU A 89 -0.33 -9.46 -0.72
N GLU A 90 0.58 -9.09 -1.62
CA GLU A 90 1.80 -8.38 -1.26
C GLU A 90 1.52 -7.00 -0.65
N ALA A 91 0.58 -6.24 -1.23
CA ALA A 91 0.15 -4.97 -0.65
C ALA A 91 -0.47 -5.19 0.74
N CYS A 92 -1.31 -6.22 0.90
CA CYS A 92 -1.87 -6.61 2.20
C CYS A 92 -0.76 -6.95 3.21
N SER A 93 0.29 -7.67 2.79
CA SER A 93 1.45 -8.02 3.61
C SER A 93 2.20 -6.79 4.11
N ILE A 94 2.43 -5.81 3.25
CA ILE A 94 3.11 -4.56 3.61
C ILE A 94 2.21 -3.72 4.54
N VAL A 95 0.91 -3.65 4.24
CA VAL A 95 -0.09 -3.01 5.09
C VAL A 95 -0.20 -3.68 6.45
N LEU A 96 -0.03 -5.00 6.54
CA LEU A 96 -0.09 -5.79 7.78
C LEU A 96 1.26 -5.97 8.46
N GLY A 97 2.38 -5.69 7.79
CA GLY A 97 3.72 -5.90 8.32
C GLY A 97 3.99 -7.38 8.63
N GLN A 98 3.26 -8.28 7.97
CA GLN A 98 3.31 -9.72 8.16
C GLN A 98 3.47 -10.41 6.81
N PRO A 99 4.20 -11.53 6.71
CA PRO A 99 4.36 -12.24 5.45
C PRO A 99 3.01 -12.78 4.94
N VAL A 100 2.90 -12.91 3.62
CA VAL A 100 1.75 -13.55 2.98
C VAL A 100 1.67 -15.02 3.43
N PRO A 101 0.46 -15.56 3.72
CA PRO A 101 0.30 -16.97 4.04
C PRO A 101 0.87 -17.89 2.95
N ASP A 102 1.48 -19.00 3.34
CA ASP A 102 2.17 -19.96 2.46
C ASP A 102 1.25 -20.57 1.38
N GLU A 103 -0.04 -20.70 1.71
CA GLU A 103 -1.08 -21.21 0.82
C GLU A 103 -1.57 -20.19 -0.23
N ALA A 104 -1.14 -18.93 -0.14
CA ALA A 104 -1.57 -17.88 -1.05
C ALA A 104 -0.63 -17.77 -2.26
N GLU A 105 -1.18 -17.45 -3.43
CA GLU A 105 -0.40 -17.19 -4.65
C GLU A 105 0.49 -15.95 -4.46
N GLN A 106 1.82 -16.13 -4.50
CA GLN A 106 2.83 -15.09 -4.31
C GLN A 106 3.66 -14.89 -5.59
N GLU A 107 4.11 -13.67 -5.85
CA GLU A 107 5.10 -13.43 -6.90
C GLU A 107 6.46 -13.99 -6.48
N SER A 108 7.23 -14.46 -7.46
CA SER A 108 8.57 -14.96 -7.22
C SER A 108 9.47 -13.81 -6.70
N ALA A 109 10.44 -14.13 -5.84
CA ALA A 109 11.38 -13.13 -5.33
C ALA A 109 12.13 -12.39 -6.47
N GLU A 110 12.40 -13.09 -7.57
CA GLU A 110 13.00 -12.54 -8.80
C GLU A 110 12.13 -11.44 -9.42
N GLU A 111 10.83 -11.70 -9.60
CA GLU A 111 9.87 -10.76 -10.20
C GLU A 111 9.72 -9.50 -9.32
N ARG A 112 9.65 -9.70 -8.00
CA ARG A 112 9.63 -8.61 -7.02
C ARG A 112 10.87 -7.73 -7.14
N ASN A 113 12.06 -8.34 -7.21
CA ASN A 113 13.31 -7.58 -7.27
C ASN A 113 13.44 -6.77 -8.56
N GLN A 114 13.01 -7.33 -9.71
CA GLN A 114 12.98 -6.62 -10.99
C GLN A 114 12.04 -5.40 -10.95
N ARG A 115 10.91 -5.53 -10.24
CA ARG A 115 9.95 -4.44 -10.06
C ARG A 115 10.51 -3.32 -9.18
N LEU A 116 11.12 -3.67 -8.05
CA LEU A 116 11.75 -2.71 -7.13
C LEU A 116 12.91 -1.96 -7.81
N ALA A 117 13.72 -2.65 -8.62
CA ALA A 117 14.81 -2.05 -9.39
C ALA A 117 14.35 -1.02 -10.45
N ARG A 118 13.05 -0.98 -10.78
CA ARG A 118 12.49 0.05 -11.68
C ARG A 118 12.08 1.33 -10.93
N ILE A 119 11.96 1.26 -9.61
CA ILE A 119 11.46 2.34 -8.76
C ILE A 119 12.62 3.10 -8.08
N GLU A 120 13.77 2.45 -7.90
CA GLU A 120 15.05 3.07 -7.49
C GLU A 120 15.65 3.97 -8.58
#